data_AF-A0A2H3D9C1-F1
#
_entry.id   AF-A0A2H3D9C1-F1
#
_cell.length_a   1.000
_cell.length_b   1.000
_cell.length_c   1.000
_cell.angle_alpha   90.00
_cell.angle_beta   90.00
_cell.angle_gamma   90.00
#
_symmetry.space_group_name_H-M   'P 1'
#
loop_
_entity.id
_entity.type
_entity.pdbx_description
1 polymer ?
#
loop_
_entity_poly.entity_id
_entity_poly.type
_entity_poly.pdbx_seq_one_letter_code
_entity_poly.pdbx_strand_id
1 'polypeptide(L)' 'FEREIIPMARSLGMALSPWGVLGQGKLRTDAEEERRKETGEKGRLVWGPSWERTEVEAKVSRALEKVVAEIGAHSMTA' A
#
# COMPACT_ATOMS: atom_id res chain seq x y z
N PHE A 1 -0.95 8.66 15.22
CA PHE A 1 -0.44 9.47 14.08
C PHE A 1 -1.54 10.32 13.48
N GLU A 2 -2.59 9.74 12.89
CA GLU A 2 -3.57 10.50 12.09
C GLU A 2 -4.37 11.56 12.85
N ARG A 3 -4.79 11.28 14.09
CA ARG A 3 -5.66 12.20 14.86
C ARG A 3 -4.91 13.32 15.59
N GLU A 4 -3.64 13.11 15.91
CA GLU A 4 -2.85 14.05 16.74
C GLU A 4 -1.71 14.67 15.94
N ILE A 5 -0.94 13.84 15.22
CA ILE A 5 0.27 14.28 14.52
C ILE A 5 -0.09 15.00 13.23
N ILE A 6 -1.08 14.54 12.46
CA ILE A 6 -1.46 15.23 11.22
C ILE A 6 -2.00 16.65 11.50
N PRO A 7 -2.93 16.86 12.47
CA PRO A 7 -3.38 18.22 12.79
C PRO A 7 -2.28 19.11 13.34
N MET A 8 -1.41 18.59 14.20
CA MET A 8 -0.27 19.32 14.75
C MET A 8 0.77 19.69 13.68
N ALA A 9 1.15 18.75 12.81
CA ALA A 9 2.08 19.03 11.71
C ALA A 9 1.50 20.08 10.76
N ARG A 10 0.18 20.03 10.48
CA ARG A 10 -0.48 21.04 9.66
C ARG A 10 -0.49 22.42 10.33
N SER A 11 -0.74 22.50 11.65
CA SER A 11 -0.75 23.80 12.36
C SER A 11 0.65 24.44 12.46
N LEU A 12 1.70 23.61 12.48
CA LEU A 12 3.09 24.05 12.56
C LEU A 12 3.79 24.16 11.20
N GLY A 13 3.10 23.91 10.09
CA GLY A 13 3.69 23.96 8.75
C GLY A 13 4.79 22.91 8.51
N MET A 14 4.73 21.77 9.19
CA MET A 14 5.73 20.71 9.12
C MET A 14 5.39 19.70 8.02
N ALA A 15 6.41 19.27 7.28
CA ALA A 15 6.29 18.16 6.34
C ALA A 15 6.22 16.80 7.06
N LEU A 16 5.47 15.86 6.50
CA LEU A 16 5.36 14.49 6.99
C LEU A 16 5.84 13.51 5.92
N SER A 17 6.65 12.53 6.34
CA SER A 17 7.08 11.41 5.50
C SER A 17 6.48 10.11 6.05
N PRO A 18 5.24 9.77 5.69
CA PRO A 18 4.57 8.59 6.21
C PRO A 18 5.26 7.31 5.73
N TRP A 19 5.48 6.38 6.66
CA TRP A 19 6.11 5.10 6.37
C TRP A 19 5.04 4.01 6.21
N GLY A 20 5.27 3.09 5.27
CA GLY A 20 4.37 1.93 5.08
C GLY A 20 3.05 2.24 4.36
N VAL A 21 2.97 3.34 3.61
CA VAL A 21 1.75 3.82 2.93
C VAL A 21 1.06 2.79 2.03
N LEU A 22 1.80 1.80 1.49
CA LEU A 22 1.29 0.71 0.67
C LEU A 22 1.14 -0.62 1.45
N GLY A 23 0.81 -0.54 2.74
CA GLY A 23 0.65 -1.73 3.58
C GLY A 23 1.89 -2.62 3.60
N GLN A 24 3.08 -2.01 3.74
CA GLN A 24 4.37 -2.70 3.68
C GLN A 24 4.74 -3.36 2.33
N GLY A 25 4.05 -2.99 1.25
CA GLY A 25 4.21 -3.59 -0.09
C GLY A 25 3.19 -4.71 -0.37
N LYS A 26 2.17 -4.82 0.49
CA LYS A 26 1.05 -5.72 0.28
C LYS A 26 -0.06 -5.10 -0.56
N LEU A 27 -0.23 -3.77 -0.57
CA LEU A 27 -1.19 -3.12 -1.46
C LEU A 27 -0.57 -3.03 -2.86
N ARG A 28 -0.88 -4.01 -3.70
CA ARG A 28 -0.31 -4.21 -5.05
C ARG A 28 -1.33 -4.86 -5.98
N THR A 29 -1.05 -4.86 -7.27
CA THR A 29 -1.99 -5.41 -8.26
C THR A 29 -2.13 -6.93 -8.16
N ASP A 30 -3.25 -7.45 -8.64
CA ASP A 30 -3.46 -8.91 -8.72
C ASP A 30 -2.40 -9.56 -9.65
N ALA A 31 -2.04 -8.88 -10.76
CA ALA A 31 -0.98 -9.30 -11.66
C ALA A 31 0.41 -9.35 -10.99
N GLU A 32 0.74 -8.36 -10.16
CA GLU A 32 2.02 -8.32 -9.45
C GLU A 32 2.11 -9.45 -8.40
N GLU A 33 1.02 -9.76 -7.71
CA GLU A 33 1.02 -10.85 -6.74
C GLU A 33 1.21 -12.22 -7.40
N GLU A 34 0.54 -12.49 -8.52
CA GLU A 34 0.76 -13.75 -9.26
C GLU A 34 2.20 -13.86 -9.77
N ARG A 35 2.77 -12.79 -10.34
CA ARG A 35 4.19 -12.76 -10.73
C ARG A 35 5.11 -13.12 -9.57
N ARG A 36 4.85 -12.60 -8.36
CA ARG A 36 5.67 -12.88 -7.17
C ARG A 36 5.51 -14.33 -6.70
N LYS A 37 4.34 -14.93 -6.85
CA LYS A 37 4.12 -16.36 -6.57
C LYS A 37 4.93 -17.25 -7.53
N GLU A 38 4.92 -16.92 -8.81
CA GLU A 38 5.67 -17.66 -9.84
C GLU A 38 7.19 -17.52 -9.69
N THR A 39 7.67 -16.30 -9.40
CA THR A 39 9.10 -16.01 -9.26
C THR A 39 9.68 -16.38 -7.90
N GLY A 40 8.84 -16.62 -6.90
CA GLY A 40 9.25 -16.81 -5.51
C GLY A 40 9.72 -15.52 -4.83
N GLU A 41 9.52 -14.36 -5.46
CA GLU A 41 9.88 -13.04 -4.93
C GLU A 41 8.96 -12.66 -3.76
N LYS A 42 9.31 -13.09 -2.56
CA LYS A 42 8.55 -12.80 -1.34
C LYS A 42 8.60 -11.31 -0.98
N GLY A 43 7.55 -10.84 -0.33
CA GLY A 43 7.50 -9.51 0.31
C GLY A 43 8.21 -9.48 1.67
N ARG A 44 8.09 -8.35 2.38
CA ARG A 44 8.68 -8.17 3.71
C ARG A 44 8.03 -9.09 4.75
N LEU A 45 8.80 -10.04 5.28
CA LEU A 45 8.36 -10.97 6.34
C LEU A 45 8.64 -10.48 7.76
N VAL A 46 9.43 -9.42 7.94
CA VAL A 46 9.78 -8.88 9.27
C VAL A 46 8.56 -8.38 10.04
N TRP A 47 7.47 -8.04 9.33
CA TRP A 47 6.30 -7.37 9.87
C TRP A 47 5.04 -8.24 9.89
N GLY A 48 5.16 -9.54 9.61
CA GLY A 48 4.02 -10.45 9.63
C GLY A 48 4.37 -11.90 9.28
N PRO A 49 3.46 -12.85 9.55
CA PRO A 49 3.72 -14.28 9.37
C PRO A 49 3.80 -14.69 7.88
N SER A 50 3.19 -13.89 6.98
CA SER A 50 3.17 -14.15 5.55
C SER A 50 3.35 -12.85 4.75
N TRP A 51 3.95 -13.00 3.57
CA TRP A 51 4.13 -11.94 2.58
C TRP A 51 2.94 -11.82 1.60
N GLU A 52 2.06 -12.82 1.59
CA GLU A 52 0.85 -12.85 0.77
C GLU A 52 -0.22 -11.91 1.33
N ARG A 53 -1.04 -11.35 0.44
CA ARG A 53 -2.19 -10.55 0.85
C ARG A 53 -3.25 -11.42 1.54
N THR A 54 -3.85 -10.86 2.58
CA THR A 54 -5.13 -11.33 3.13
C THR A 54 -6.29 -10.94 2.22
N GLU A 55 -7.47 -11.53 2.42
CA GLU A 55 -8.68 -11.16 1.67
C GLU A 55 -9.02 -9.66 1.80
N VAL A 56 -8.77 -9.07 2.97
CA VAL A 56 -9.00 -7.64 3.21
C VAL A 56 -8.04 -6.80 2.38
N GLU A 57 -6.75 -7.14 2.39
CA GLU A 57 -5.72 -6.44 1.60
C GLU A 57 -5.99 -6.57 0.09
N ALA A 58 -6.49 -7.72 -0.37
CA ALA A 58 -6.91 -7.91 -1.77
C ALA A 58 -8.12 -7.03 -2.13
N LYS A 59 -9.14 -6.94 -1.27
CA LYS A 59 -10.29 -6.05 -1.48
C LYS A 59 -9.87 -4.59 -1.57
N VAL A 60 -8.97 -4.15 -0.68
CA VAL A 60 -8.43 -2.78 -0.71
C VAL A 60 -7.62 -2.54 -1.99
N SER A 61 -6.78 -3.50 -2.40
CA SER A 61 -5.99 -3.37 -3.63
C SER A 61 -6.86 -3.18 -4.87
N ARG A 62 -7.95 -3.96 -5.01
CA ARG A 62 -8.90 -3.80 -6.13
C ARG A 62 -9.63 -2.47 -6.10
N ALA A 63 -9.96 -1.97 -4.91
CA ALA A 63 -10.54 -0.63 -4.76
C ALA A 63 -9.54 0.46 -5.20
N LEU A 64 -8.25 0.30 -4.87
CA LEU A 64 -7.20 1.22 -5.32
C LEU A 64 -7.01 1.17 -6.84
N GLU A 65 -7.04 -0.02 -7.46
CA GLU A 65 -6.98 -0.15 -8.93
C GLU A 65 -8.14 0.58 -9.62
N LYS A 66 -9.35 0.49 -9.06
CA LYS A 66 -10.50 1.24 -9.56
C LYS A 66 -10.26 2.75 -9.51
N VAL A 67 -9.75 3.26 -8.39
CA VAL A 67 -9.43 4.70 -8.24
C VAL A 67 -8.34 5.12 -9.23
N VAL A 68 -7.31 4.30 -9.42
CA VAL A 68 -6.25 4.55 -10.42
C VAL A 68 -6.85 4.72 -11.82
N ALA A 69 -7.78 3.85 -12.21
CA ALA A 69 -8.47 3.96 -13.49
C ALA A 69 -9.33 5.22 -13.59
N GLU A 70 -10.02 5.62 -12.51
CA GLU A 70 -10.86 6.82 -12.47
C GLU A 70 -10.04 8.12 -12.60
N ILE A 71 -8.86 8.18 -12.00
CA ILE A 71 -7.99 9.37 -12.05
C ILE A 71 -7.01 9.35 -13.23
N GLY A 72 -6.96 8.27 -14.01
CA GLY A 72 -6.03 8.11 -15.12
C GLY A 72 -4.56 7.98 -14.70
N ALA A 73 -4.29 7.47 -13.49
CA ALA A 73 -2.92 7.21 -13.04
C ALA A 73 -2.36 5.94 -13.71
N HIS A 74 -1.03 5.88 -13.85
CA HIS A 74 -0.36 4.75 -14.50
C HIS A 74 -0.04 3.59 -13.53
N SER A 75 0.00 3.86 -12.23
CA SER A 75 0.37 2.89 -11.21
C SER A 75 -0.28 3.22 -9.87
N MET A 76 -0.50 2.19 -9.03
CA MET A 76 -0.88 2.35 -7.61
C MET A 76 0.33 2.71 -6.74
N THR A 77 1.52 2.44 -7.24
CA THR A 77 2.80 2.88 -6.69
C THR A 77 3.26 4.10 -7.49
N ALA A 78 4.19 4.91 -6.94
CA ALA A 78 4.58 6.21 -7.47
C ALA A 78 4.79 6.28 -9.00
#